data_AF-A0A7S3GCT5-F1
#
_entry.id   AF-A0A7S3GCT5-F1
#
_cell.length_a   1.000
_cell.length_b   1.000
_cell.length_c   1.000
_cell.angle_alpha   90.00
_cell.angle_beta   90.00
_cell.angle_gamma   90.00
#
_symmetry.space_group_name_H-M   'P 1'
#
loop_
_entity.id
_entity.type
_entity.pdbx_description
1 polymer ?
#
loop_
_entity_poly.entity_id
_entity_poly.type
_entity_poly.pdbx_seq_one_letter_code
_entity_poly.pdbx_strand_id
1 'polypeptide(L)'
;MPLPTMDLLIQAFHLIFLKDEGEDSIRLRDSFASLCTNEQHWTNEEKTSFSQVAGALKPFFSDEMLEKFRFDDMIKTFFRLGSNAFTISDEEIRPVGSGIFLLGSMLNHSCCPNSVQVFEGKTLVVKARELTLARKLKYLMLN
;
A
#
# COMPACT_ATOMS: atom_id res chain seq x y z
N MET A 1 -12.17 -5.40 4.35
CA MET A 1 -10.79 -5.14 4.87
C MET A 1 -10.83 -3.81 5.64
N PRO A 2 -10.11 -3.61 6.75
CA PRO A 2 -10.10 -2.30 7.39
C PRO A 2 -9.58 -1.23 6.43
N LEU A 3 -10.17 -0.03 6.47
CA LEU A 3 -9.68 1.12 5.70
C LEU A 3 -8.22 1.40 6.09
N PRO A 4 -7.36 1.86 5.16
CA PRO A 4 -6.04 2.34 5.51
C PRO A 4 -6.16 3.37 6.65
N THR A 5 -5.30 3.27 7.66
CA THR A 5 -5.29 4.26 8.75
C THR A 5 -5.06 5.65 8.18
N MET A 6 -5.66 6.67 8.78
CA MET A 6 -5.48 8.07 8.36
C MET A 6 -4.00 8.47 8.33
N ASP A 7 -3.19 7.94 9.24
CA ASP A 7 -1.74 8.19 9.27
C ASP A 7 -1.03 7.63 8.04
N LEU A 8 -1.34 6.40 7.64
CA LEU A 8 -0.78 5.80 6.42
C LEU A 8 -1.20 6.58 5.17
N LEU A 9 -2.45 7.05 5.14
CA LEU A 9 -2.94 7.93 4.07
C LEU A 9 -2.12 9.22 4.02
N ILE A 10 -2.04 9.96 5.12
CA ILE A 10 -1.29 11.23 5.18
C ILE A 10 0.17 11.03 4.76
N GLN A 11 0.81 9.96 5.24
CA GLN A 11 2.20 9.64 4.86
C GLN A 11 2.34 9.30 3.38
N ALA A 12 1.44 8.48 2.83
CA ALA A 12 1.42 8.18 1.41
C ALA A 12 1.22 9.47 0.59
N PHE A 13 0.26 10.31 0.99
CA PHE A 13 0.00 11.58 0.33
C PHE A 13 1.21 12.51 0.33
N HIS A 14 1.86 12.66 1.49
CA HIS A 14 3.04 13.50 1.62
C HIS A 14 4.22 12.98 0.78
N LEU A 15 4.55 11.68 0.91
CA LEU A 15 5.70 11.08 0.25
C LEU A 15 5.54 10.95 -1.27
N ILE A 16 4.31 10.74 -1.73
CA ILE A 16 4.01 10.51 -3.13
C ILE A 16 3.71 11.83 -3.83
N PHE A 17 3.00 12.78 -3.21
CA PHE A 17 2.50 13.96 -3.95
C PHE A 17 3.09 15.30 -3.49
N LEU A 18 3.65 15.39 -2.28
CA LEU A 18 4.17 16.65 -1.73
C LEU A 18 5.70 16.67 -1.63
N LYS A 19 6.35 15.54 -1.93
CA LYS A 19 7.80 15.42 -1.96
C LYS A 19 8.35 16.10 -3.22
N ASP A 20 9.63 16.50 -3.17
CA ASP A 20 10.30 17.20 -4.27
C ASP A 20 10.27 16.42 -5.60
N GLU A 21 10.51 17.13 -6.70
CA GLU A 21 10.55 16.57 -8.06
C GLU A 21 11.90 15.90 -8.40
N GLY A 22 12.67 15.47 -7.40
CA GLY A 22 13.91 14.74 -7.58
C GLY A 22 13.68 13.34 -8.17
N GLU A 23 14.72 12.79 -8.79
CA GLU A 23 14.67 11.49 -9.50
C GLU A 23 14.15 10.35 -8.61
N ASP A 24 14.58 10.28 -7.35
CA ASP A 24 14.13 9.24 -6.42
C ASP A 24 12.65 9.37 -6.06
N SER A 25 12.14 10.61 -5.92
CA SER A 25 10.73 10.88 -5.64
C SER A 25 9.85 10.55 -6.85
N ILE A 26 10.33 10.80 -8.07
CA ILE A 26 9.69 10.36 -9.32
C ILE A 26 9.62 8.83 -9.36
N ARG A 27 10.75 8.13 -9.15
CA ARG A 27 10.78 6.66 -9.15
C ARG A 27 9.86 6.05 -8.10
N LEU A 28 9.77 6.67 -6.92
CA LEU A 28 8.87 6.24 -5.86
C LEU A 28 7.39 6.38 -6.29
N ARG A 29 7.03 7.52 -6.87
CA ARG A 29 5.68 7.77 -7.42
C ARG A 29 5.32 6.75 -8.49
N ASP A 30 6.20 6.51 -9.45
CA ASP A 30 5.95 5.56 -10.54
C ASP A 30 5.77 4.14 -10.01
N SER A 31 6.64 3.74 -9.08
CA SER A 31 6.55 2.43 -8.41
C SER A 31 5.24 2.29 -7.64
N PHE A 32 4.81 3.33 -6.91
CA PHE A 32 3.53 3.32 -6.21
C PHE A 32 2.35 3.28 -7.19
N ALA A 33 2.39 4.08 -8.26
CA ALA A 33 1.34 4.13 -9.28
C ALA A 33 1.13 2.76 -9.97
N SER A 34 2.19 1.94 -10.03
CA SER A 34 2.18 0.58 -10.58
C SER A 34 1.55 -0.48 -9.67
N LEU A 35 1.28 -0.16 -8.40
CA LEU A 35 0.64 -1.10 -7.48
C LEU A 35 -0.76 -1.48 -7.95
N CYS A 36 -1.13 -2.75 -7.75
CA CYS A 36 -2.44 -3.26 -8.12
C CYS A 36 -3.54 -2.61 -7.26
N THR A 37 -4.63 -2.18 -7.89
CA THR A 37 -5.80 -1.62 -7.20
C THR A 37 -6.82 -2.68 -6.78
N ASN A 38 -6.82 -3.84 -7.46
CA ASN A 38 -7.87 -4.86 -7.36
C ASN A 38 -9.30 -4.27 -7.40
N GLU A 39 -9.50 -3.14 -8.12
CA GLU A 39 -10.74 -2.35 -8.13
C GLU A 39 -12.01 -3.19 -8.39
N GLN A 40 -11.88 -4.23 -9.20
CA GLN A 40 -12.94 -5.18 -9.54
C GLN A 40 -13.42 -6.03 -8.36
N HIS A 41 -12.61 -6.20 -7.32
CA HIS A 41 -12.94 -7.02 -6.14
C HIS A 41 -13.53 -6.21 -4.98
N TRP A 42 -13.48 -4.89 -5.04
CA TRP A 42 -14.07 -4.02 -4.01
C TRP A 42 -15.58 -3.92 -4.20
N THR A 43 -16.31 -4.02 -3.10
CA THR A 43 -17.77 -3.86 -3.07
C THR A 43 -18.18 -2.41 -3.33
N ASN A 44 -19.43 -2.19 -3.74
CA ASN A 44 -19.96 -0.83 -3.94
C ASN A 44 -19.97 -0.01 -2.64
N GLU A 45 -20.18 -0.66 -1.49
CA GLU A 45 -20.14 -0.03 -0.17
C GLU A 45 -18.73 0.45 0.18
N GLU A 46 -17.70 -0.37 -0.06
CA GLU A 46 -16.30 0.02 0.15
C GLU A 46 -15.89 1.17 -0.79
N LYS A 47 -16.29 1.11 -2.07
CA LYS A 47 -16.05 2.19 -3.04
C LYS A 47 -16.71 3.50 -2.62
N THR A 48 -17.93 3.42 -2.09
CA THR A 48 -18.66 4.58 -1.56
C THR A 48 -17.92 5.15 -0.34
N SER A 49 -17.45 4.29 0.56
CA SER A 49 -16.68 4.70 1.74
C SER A 49 -15.40 5.44 1.36
N PHE A 50 -14.62 4.93 0.40
CA PHE A 50 -13.44 5.63 -0.11
C PHE A 50 -13.78 6.98 -0.75
N SER A 51 -14.88 7.05 -1.51
CA SER A 51 -15.32 8.30 -2.14
C SER A 51 -15.72 9.34 -1.11
N GLN A 52 -16.39 8.93 -0.02
CA GLN A 52 -16.75 9.82 1.09
C GLN A 52 -15.51 10.34 1.81
N VAL A 53 -14.54 9.49 2.11
CA VAL A 53 -13.28 9.90 2.74
C VAL A 53 -12.51 10.86 1.81
N ALA A 54 -12.41 10.55 0.51
CA ALA A 54 -11.78 11.45 -0.46
C ALA A 54 -12.48 12.81 -0.51
N GLY A 55 -13.81 12.83 -0.50
CA GLY A 55 -14.60 14.07 -0.49
C GLY A 55 -14.39 14.88 0.79
N ALA A 56 -14.33 14.22 1.94
CA ALA A 56 -14.06 14.85 3.24
C ALA A 56 -12.63 15.42 3.33
N LEU A 57 -11.66 14.83 2.62
CA LEU A 57 -10.29 15.31 2.57
C LEU A 57 -10.10 16.51 1.62
N LYS A 58 -10.99 16.70 0.64
CA LYS A 58 -10.88 17.76 -0.38
C LYS A 58 -10.60 19.16 0.19
N PRO A 59 -11.24 19.63 1.29
CA PRO A 59 -10.99 20.97 1.84
C PRO A 59 -9.59 21.16 2.45
N PHE A 60 -8.84 20.08 2.69
CA PHE A 60 -7.49 20.15 3.26
C PHE A 60 -6.40 20.30 2.18
N PHE A 61 -6.77 20.28 0.90
CA PHE A 61 -5.87 20.49 -0.22
C PHE A 61 -6.08 21.89 -0.82
N SER A 62 -4.99 22.51 -1.25
CA SER A 62 -5.04 23.75 -2.03
C SER A 62 -5.54 23.47 -3.46
N ASP A 63 -6.02 24.49 -4.14
CA ASP A 63 -6.44 24.36 -5.55
C ASP A 63 -5.29 23.86 -6.43
N GLU A 64 -4.06 24.34 -6.21
CA GLU A 64 -2.87 23.85 -6.92
C GLU A 64 -2.62 22.35 -6.68
N MET A 65 -2.82 21.87 -5.44
CA MET A 65 -2.71 20.44 -5.12
C MET A 65 -3.81 19.63 -5.80
N LEU A 66 -5.05 20.14 -5.87
CA LEU A 66 -6.18 19.47 -6.50
C LEU A 66 -6.10 19.46 -8.03
N GLU A 67 -5.42 20.44 -8.64
CA GLU A 67 -5.10 20.42 -10.08
C GLU A 67 -4.08 19.33 -10.40
N LYS A 68 -3.07 19.15 -9.54
CA LYS A 68 -2.05 18.09 -9.68
C LYS A 68 -2.57 16.71 -9.28
N PHE A 69 -3.51 16.64 -8.34
CA PHE A 69 -4.04 15.41 -7.78
C PHE A 69 -5.57 15.38 -7.87
N ARG A 70 -6.07 14.81 -8.97
CA ARG A 70 -7.50 14.74 -9.22
C ARG A 70 -8.18 13.78 -8.25
N PHE A 71 -9.48 13.98 -8.07
CA PHE A 71 -10.32 13.12 -7.22
C PHE A 71 -10.24 11.63 -7.58
N ASP A 72 -10.15 11.30 -8.88
CA ASP A 72 -9.98 9.92 -9.34
C ASP A 72 -8.64 9.31 -8.88
N ASP A 73 -7.59 10.13 -8.80
CA ASP A 73 -6.28 9.70 -8.33
C ASP A 73 -6.27 9.51 -6.81
N MET A 74 -7.05 10.32 -6.06
CA MET A 74 -7.32 10.08 -4.65
C MET A 74 -7.95 8.70 -4.44
N ILE A 75 -9.05 8.42 -5.15
CA ILE A 75 -9.76 7.13 -5.04
C ILE A 75 -8.85 5.96 -5.42
N LYS A 76 -8.10 6.06 -6.51
CA LYS A 76 -7.15 5.01 -6.90
C LYS A 76 -6.05 4.82 -5.85
N THR A 77 -5.64 5.87 -5.16
CA THR A 77 -4.70 5.78 -4.03
C THR A 77 -5.29 4.98 -2.88
N PHE A 78 -6.57 5.17 -2.55
CA PHE A 78 -7.26 4.32 -1.57
C PHE A 78 -7.26 2.84 -1.98
N PHE A 79 -7.57 2.53 -3.24
CA PHE A 79 -7.55 1.15 -3.73
C PHE A 79 -6.14 0.52 -3.67
N ARG A 80 -5.10 1.28 -4.00
CA ARG A 80 -3.70 0.83 -3.89
C ARG A 80 -3.32 0.59 -2.44
N LEU A 81 -3.62 1.52 -1.54
CA LEU A 81 -3.31 1.37 -0.12
C LEU A 81 -4.07 0.19 0.48
N GLY A 82 -5.37 0.05 0.19
CA GLY A 82 -6.17 -1.09 0.63
C GLY A 82 -5.58 -2.40 0.13
N SER A 83 -5.21 -2.49 -1.14
CA SER A 83 -4.75 -3.76 -1.72
C SER A 83 -3.32 -4.16 -1.35
N ASN A 84 -2.51 -3.22 -0.84
CA ASN A 84 -1.06 -3.42 -0.70
C ASN A 84 -0.51 -3.02 0.68
N ALA A 85 -1.36 -2.59 1.62
CA ALA A 85 -0.94 -2.31 2.99
C ALA A 85 -0.53 -3.60 3.71
N PHE A 86 0.58 -3.52 4.45
CA PHE A 86 1.06 -4.57 5.32
C PHE A 86 0.82 -4.17 6.77
N THR A 87 0.37 -5.13 7.57
CA THR A 87 0.37 -5.02 9.02
C THR A 87 1.78 -5.27 9.52
N ILE A 88 2.38 -4.27 10.17
CA ILE A 88 3.70 -4.39 10.79
C ILE A 88 3.51 -5.02 12.16
N SER A 89 4.29 -6.06 12.45
CA SER A 89 4.23 -6.78 13.73
C SER A 89 5.54 -6.69 14.51
N ASP A 90 5.47 -6.79 15.83
CA ASP A 90 6.63 -6.96 16.70
C ASP A 90 7.18 -8.40 16.67
N GLU A 91 8.21 -8.66 17.48
CA GLU A 91 8.86 -9.97 17.61
C GLU A 91 7.91 -11.08 18.12
N GLU A 92 6.81 -10.69 18.78
CA GLU A 92 5.77 -11.58 19.28
C GLU A 92 4.57 -11.66 18.32
N ILE A 93 4.74 -11.16 17.08
CA ILE A 93 3.75 -11.15 15.99
C ILE A 93 2.54 -10.26 16.30
N ARG A 94 2.62 -9.39 17.32
CA ARG A 94 1.53 -8.46 17.64
C ARG A 94 1.51 -7.32 16.63
N PRO A 95 0.33 -6.93 16.11
CA PRO A 95 0.23 -5.81 15.19
C PRO A 95 0.55 -4.50 15.93
N VAL A 96 1.54 -3.76 15.43
CA VAL A 96 2.01 -2.49 16.02
C VAL A 96 1.89 -1.31 15.05
N GLY A 97 1.58 -1.56 13.78
CA GLY A 97 1.39 -0.50 12.79
C GLY A 97 0.99 -1.01 11.41
N SER A 98 0.97 -0.10 10.44
CA SER A 98 0.75 -0.42 9.03
C SER A 98 1.75 0.32 8.15
N GLY A 99 2.04 -0.23 6.96
CA GLY A 99 2.97 0.36 6.01
C GLY A 99 2.80 -0.15 4.60
N ILE A 100 3.45 0.53 3.64
CA ILE A 100 3.53 0.10 2.24
C ILE A 100 4.98 -0.29 1.94
N PHE A 101 5.15 -1.50 1.42
CA PHE A 101 6.46 -2.06 1.07
C PHE A 101 6.46 -2.41 -0.42
N LEU A 102 6.88 -1.47 -1.27
CA LEU A 102 6.72 -1.58 -2.74
C LEU A 102 7.23 -2.90 -3.32
N LEU A 103 8.42 -3.36 -2.89
CA LEU A 103 8.98 -4.66 -3.32
C LEU A 103 8.22 -5.83 -2.69
N GLY A 104 7.75 -5.70 -1.45
CA GLY A 104 6.92 -6.70 -0.78
C GLY A 104 5.58 -6.91 -1.50
N SER A 105 4.98 -5.85 -2.02
CA SER A 105 3.72 -5.88 -2.79
C SER A 105 3.82 -6.67 -4.11
N MET A 106 5.03 -6.97 -4.59
CA MET A 106 5.23 -7.82 -5.78
C MET A 106 5.06 -9.32 -5.49
N LEU A 107 5.10 -9.71 -4.21
CA LEU A 107 4.93 -11.09 -3.81
C LEU A 107 3.46 -11.49 -3.97
N ASN A 108 3.21 -12.71 -4.45
CA ASN A 108 1.85 -13.21 -4.61
C ASN A 108 1.43 -14.07 -3.41
N HIS A 109 0.14 -14.10 -3.12
CA HIS A 109 -0.41 -15.00 -2.11
C HIS A 109 -0.29 -16.48 -2.52
N SER A 110 -0.03 -17.35 -1.54
CA SER A 110 -0.21 -18.79 -1.66
C SER A 110 -0.50 -19.41 -0.29
N CYS A 111 -1.48 -20.31 -0.22
CA CYS A 111 -1.74 -21.13 0.97
C CYS A 111 -0.60 -22.11 1.30
N CYS A 112 0.32 -22.36 0.35
CA CYS A 112 1.53 -23.15 0.54
C CYS A 112 2.74 -22.33 0.06
N PRO A 113 3.16 -21.31 0.83
CA PRO A 113 4.17 -20.36 0.38
C PRO A 113 5.58 -20.96 0.42
N ASN A 114 6.43 -20.52 -0.50
CA ASN A 114 7.86 -20.86 -0.52
C ASN A 114 8.74 -19.81 0.18
N SER A 115 8.12 -18.77 0.76
CA SER A 115 8.79 -17.73 1.54
C SER A 115 7.95 -17.31 2.74
N VAL A 116 8.62 -16.72 3.74
CA VAL A 116 7.99 -16.12 4.92
C VAL A 116 8.40 -14.65 5.01
N GLN A 117 7.48 -13.83 5.48
CA GLN A 117 7.69 -12.41 5.75
C GLN A 117 7.78 -12.20 7.26
N VAL A 118 8.77 -11.44 7.70
CA VAL A 118 8.92 -11.00 9.09
C VAL A 118 9.33 -9.54 9.12
N PHE A 119 9.03 -8.85 10.22
CA PHE A 119 9.42 -7.46 10.42
C PHE A 119 10.56 -7.36 11.42
N GLU A 120 11.61 -6.64 11.03
CA GLU A 120 12.68 -6.21 11.92
C GLU A 120 12.53 -4.69 12.09
N GLY A 121 11.74 -4.29 13.09
CA GLY A 121 11.26 -2.91 13.23
C GLY A 121 10.41 -2.48 12.03
N LYS A 122 10.90 -1.52 11.25
CA LYS A 122 10.24 -1.02 10.02
C LYS A 122 10.72 -1.72 8.75
N THR A 123 11.59 -2.71 8.85
CA THR A 123 12.16 -3.42 7.70
C THR A 123 11.38 -4.70 7.44
N LEU A 124 10.81 -4.84 6.24
CA LEU A 124 10.24 -6.11 5.78
C LEU A 124 11.36 -7.04 5.32
N VAL A 125 11.51 -8.18 6.00
CA VAL A 125 12.48 -9.21 5.66
C VAL A 125 11.74 -10.41 5.07
N VAL A 126 12.18 -10.85 3.89
CA VAL A 126 11.62 -12.00 3.18
C VAL A 126 12.64 -13.15 3.21
N LYS A 127 12.29 -14.26 3.84
CA LYS A 127 13.15 -15.45 3.96
C LYS A 127 12.57 -16.60 3.13
N ALA A 128 13.37 -17.21 2.26
CA ALA A 128 12.96 -18.38 1.50
C ALA A 128 12.89 -19.64 2.40
N ARG A 129 11.88 -20.49 2.22
CA ARG A 129 11.77 -21.80 2.90
C ARG A 129 12.37 -22.94 2.08
N GLU A 130 12.25 -22.89 0.75
CA GLU A 130 12.88 -23.84 -0.17
C GLU A 130 13.44 -23.11 -1.40
N LEU A 131 14.73 -23.29 -1.68
CA LEU A 131 15.38 -22.75 -2.88
C LEU A 131 15.21 -23.74 -4.03
N THR A 132 14.22 -23.48 -4.89
CA THR A 132 14.18 -24.10 -6.23
C THR A 132 14.47 -23.03 -7.28
N LEU A 133 15.39 -23.33 -8.20
CA LEU A 133 15.76 -22.40 -9.27
C LEU A 133 14.50 -21.92 -10.02
N ALA A 134 14.42 -20.61 -10.30
CA ALA A 134 13.44 -19.96 -11.18
C ALA A 134 11.95 -19.98 -10.75
N ARG A 135 11.60 -20.24 -9.48
CA ARG A 135 10.20 -20.07 -9.00
C ARG A 135 9.94 -18.66 -8.48
N LYS A 136 8.80 -18.07 -8.87
CA LYS A 136 8.29 -16.82 -8.28
C LYS A 136 8.11 -17.00 -6.76
N LEU A 137 8.58 -16.03 -5.98
CA LEU A 137 8.34 -16.00 -4.54
C LEU A 137 6.85 -15.75 -4.25
N LYS A 138 6.31 -16.56 -3.35
CA LYS A 138 4.93 -16.45 -2.85
C LYS A 138 4.94 -16.49 -1.33
N TYR A 139 3.99 -15.78 -0.73
CA TYR A 139 3.86 -15.64 0.72
C TYR A 139 2.42 -15.87 1.16
N LEU A 140 2.21 -16.02 2.47
CA LEU A 140 0.89 -16.07 3.07
C LEU A 140 0.63 -14.73 3.79
N MET A 141 -0.44 -14.02 3.41
CA MET A 141 -1.06 -13.01 4.26
C MET A 141 -1.99 -13.74 5.23
N LEU A 142 -1.69 -13.70 6.53
CA LEU A 142 -2.69 -14.00 7.56
C LEU A 142 -3.43 -12.67 7.81
N ASN A 143 -4.56 -12.50 7.15
CA ASN A 143 -5.48 -11.38 7.42
C ASN A 143 -6.44 -11.75 8.54
#